data_AF-A0A359FZL1-F1
#
_entry.id   AF-A0A359FZL1-F1
#
_cell.length_a   1.000
_cell.length_b   1.000
_cell.length_c   1.000
_cell.angle_alpha   90.00
_cell.angle_beta   90.00
_cell.angle_gamma   90.00
#
_symmetry.space_group_name_H-M   'P 1'
#
loop_
_entity.id
_entity.type
_entity.pdbx_description
1 polymer ?
#
loop_
_entity_poly.entity_id
_entity_poly.type
_entity_poly.pdbx_seq_one_letter_code
_entity_poly.pdbx_strand_id
1 'polypeptide(L)'
;TLRIIKADMVLLSMGFVHPVHEGLITELGLELDQRGNIKVDKDFATSQAGVFASGDAAIGASLVVTAIAKGQECALKVHEFLKKKTIV
;
A
#
# COMPACT_ATOMS: atom_id res chain seq x y z
N THR A 1 20.19 -32.79 -0.99
CA THR A 1 21.55 -32.69 -0.42
C THR A 1 21.48 -31.84 0.82
N LEU A 2 21.88 -32.33 1.99
CA LEU A 2 21.87 -31.55 3.23
C LEU A 2 23.15 -30.72 3.34
N ARG A 3 23.05 -29.42 3.58
CA ARG A 3 24.19 -28.55 3.89
C ARG A 3 24.01 -27.98 5.30
N ILE A 4 25.03 -28.14 6.14
CA ILE A 4 25.06 -27.60 7.50
C ILE A 4 26.08 -26.45 7.51
N ILE A 5 25.63 -25.26 7.92
CA ILE A 5 26.47 -24.08 8.06
C ILE A 5 26.48 -23.71 9.55
N LYS A 6 27.68 -23.62 10.15
CA LYS A 6 27.82 -23.20 11.54
C LYS A 6 27.59 -21.69 11.64
N ALA A 7 26.70 -21.25 12.53
CA ALA A 7 26.42 -19.85 12.78
C ALA A 7 26.13 -19.63 14.27
N ASP A 8 26.63 -18.52 14.82
CA ASP A 8 26.35 -18.11 16.20
C ASP A 8 25.04 -17.30 16.29
N MET A 9 24.65 -16.64 15.19
CA MET A 9 23.40 -15.90 15.05
C MET A 9 22.92 -15.91 13.59
N VAL A 10 21.60 -15.97 13.39
CA VAL A 10 20.96 -15.88 12.07
C VAL A 10 19.94 -14.73 12.10
N LEU A 11 20.03 -13.84 11.11
CA LEU A 11 19.08 -12.75 10.88
C LEU A 11 18.38 -12.98 9.55
N LEU A 12 17.05 -13.04 9.57
CA LEU A 12 16.24 -13.21 8.37
C LEU A 12 15.83 -11.85 7.81
N SER A 13 16.44 -11.45 6.70
CA SER A 13 16.18 -10.17 6.02
C SER A 13 15.41 -10.40 4.71
N MET A 14 14.28 -11.10 4.78
CA MET A 14 13.48 -11.50 3.60
C MET A 14 12.54 -10.41 3.08
N GLY A 15 12.44 -9.28 3.80
CA GLY A 15 11.53 -8.18 3.45
C GLY A 15 10.06 -8.52 3.69
N PHE A 16 9.18 -7.72 3.08
CA PHE A 16 7.72 -7.89 3.11
C PHE A 16 7.16 -7.79 1.69
N VAL A 17 6.04 -8.49 1.43
CA VAL A 17 5.45 -8.58 0.09
C VAL A 17 4.31 -7.58 -0.11
N HIS A 18 3.48 -7.41 0.92
CA HIS A 18 2.28 -6.58 0.91
C HIS A 18 1.94 -6.12 2.34
N PRO A 19 1.04 -5.14 2.54
CA PRO A 19 0.53 -4.76 3.87
C PRO A 19 -0.20 -5.92 4.57
N VAL A 20 -0.34 -5.83 5.88
CA VAL A 20 -1.17 -6.76 6.68
C VAL A 20 -2.62 -6.66 6.19
N HIS A 21 -3.21 -7.80 5.83
CA HIS A 21 -4.59 -7.85 5.33
C HIS A 21 -5.63 -7.82 6.45
N GLU A 22 -5.33 -8.42 7.60
CA GLU A 22 -6.19 -8.41 8.77
C GLU A 22 -6.38 -6.99 9.31
N GLY A 23 -7.59 -6.69 9.81
CA GLY A 23 -7.96 -5.35 10.28
C GLY A 23 -8.42 -4.46 9.13
N LEU A 24 -7.85 -3.26 9.03
CA LEU A 24 -8.33 -2.15 8.18
C LEU A 24 -8.71 -2.56 6.74
N ILE A 25 -7.86 -3.35 6.07
CA ILE A 25 -8.08 -3.76 4.67
C ILE A 25 -9.31 -4.68 4.56
N THR A 26 -9.38 -5.69 5.44
CA THR A 26 -10.50 -6.65 5.45
C THR A 26 -11.80 -6.00 5.94
N GLU A 27 -11.73 -5.17 6.99
CA GLU A 27 -12.89 -4.49 7.57
C GLU A 27 -13.52 -3.48 6.61
N LEU A 28 -12.71 -2.79 5.79
CA LEU A 28 -13.20 -1.91 4.74
C LEU A 28 -13.57 -2.66 3.45
N GLY A 29 -13.25 -3.95 3.32
CA GLY A 29 -13.49 -4.73 2.10
C GLY A 29 -12.78 -4.14 0.88
N LEU A 30 -11.50 -3.80 1.03
CA LEU A 30 -10.68 -3.27 -0.07
C LEU A 30 -10.27 -4.39 -1.03
N GLU A 31 -10.35 -4.15 -2.33
CA GLU A 31 -9.80 -5.06 -3.33
C GLU A 31 -8.26 -5.04 -3.30
N LEU A 32 -7.65 -6.19 -3.59
CA LEU A 32 -6.21 -6.35 -3.66
C LEU A 32 -5.75 -6.62 -5.10
N ASP A 33 -4.52 -6.22 -5.42
CA ASP A 33 -3.87 -6.59 -6.68
C ASP A 33 -3.32 -8.04 -6.63
N GLN A 34 -2.72 -8.49 -7.73
CA GLN A 34 -2.15 -9.85 -7.82
C GLN A 34 -0.97 -10.09 -6.84
N ARG A 35 -0.40 -9.03 -6.27
CA ARG A 35 0.70 -9.08 -5.29
C ARG A 35 0.20 -8.94 -3.85
N GLY A 36 -1.11 -8.75 -3.65
CA GLY A 36 -1.73 -8.56 -2.34
C GLY A 36 -1.66 -7.12 -1.81
N ASN A 37 -1.24 -6.15 -2.61
CA ASN A 37 -1.30 -4.73 -2.24
C ASN A 37 -2.72 -4.19 -2.40
N ILE A 38 -3.02 -3.06 -1.74
CA ILE A 38 -4.30 -2.38 -1.94
C ILE A 38 -4.39 -1.95 -3.40
N LYS A 39 -5.40 -2.47 -4.11
CA LYS A 39 -5.63 -2.13 -5.51
C LYS A 39 -6.12 -0.69 -5.59
N VAL A 40 -5.41 0.11 -6.37
CA VAL A 40 -5.76 1.51 -6.63
C VAL A 40 -5.83 1.77 -8.13
N ASP A 41 -6.63 2.75 -8.52
CA ASP A 41 -6.64 3.28 -9.88
C ASP A 41 -5.57 4.38 -10.10
N LYS A 42 -5.60 5.04 -11.26
CA LYS A 42 -4.68 6.12 -11.62
C LYS A 42 -4.78 7.37 -10.74
N ASP A 43 -5.88 7.53 -10.01
CA ASP A 43 -6.16 8.65 -9.12
C ASP A 43 -6.03 8.22 -7.64
N PHE A 44 -5.39 7.08 -7.36
CA PHE A 44 -5.15 6.51 -6.02
C PHE A 44 -6.42 6.03 -5.31
N ALA A 45 -7.57 5.99 -5.99
CA ALA A 45 -8.83 5.55 -5.40
C ALA A 45 -8.85 4.03 -5.29
N THR A 46 -9.34 3.53 -4.16
CA THR A 46 -9.56 2.09 -3.92
C THR A 46 -10.93 1.64 -4.43
N SER A 47 -11.28 0.36 -4.21
CA SER A 47 -12.63 -0.14 -4.47
C SER A 47 -13.73 0.54 -3.62
N GLN A 48 -13.37 1.19 -2.51
CA GLN A 48 -14.31 1.89 -1.65
C GLN A 48 -14.29 3.40 -1.91
N ALA A 49 -15.47 3.97 -2.17
CA ALA A 49 -15.62 5.37 -2.49
C ALA A 49 -15.17 6.27 -1.31
N GLY A 50 -14.25 7.19 -1.59
CA GLY A 50 -13.69 8.08 -0.58
C GLY A 50 -12.53 7.48 0.22
N VAL A 51 -12.11 6.25 -0.08
CA VAL A 51 -10.91 5.62 0.47
C VAL A 51 -9.81 5.59 -0.59
N PHE A 52 -8.63 6.06 -0.23
CA PHE A 52 -7.46 6.18 -1.09
C PHE A 52 -6.26 5.48 -0.44
N ALA A 53 -5.34 4.97 -1.25
CA ALA A 53 -4.10 4.36 -0.75
C ALA A 53 -2.88 4.82 -1.57
N SER A 54 -1.72 4.87 -0.94
CA SER A 54 -0.46 5.32 -1.56
C SER A 54 0.74 4.71 -0.83
N GLY A 55 1.95 4.93 -1.36
CA GLY A 55 3.18 4.36 -0.84
C GLY A 55 3.18 2.82 -0.89
N ASP A 56 3.97 2.21 -0.01
CA ASP A 56 4.22 0.76 -0.05
C ASP A 56 2.95 -0.10 0.09
N ALA A 57 1.89 0.43 0.69
CA ALA A 57 0.60 -0.27 0.78
C ALA A 57 -0.09 -0.46 -0.58
N ALA A 58 0.21 0.39 -1.56
CA ALA A 58 -0.38 0.37 -2.89
C ALA A 58 0.61 -0.13 -3.97
N ILE A 59 1.91 0.17 -3.85
CA ILE A 59 2.92 -0.18 -4.87
C ILE A 59 3.88 -1.31 -4.45
N GLY A 60 3.83 -1.73 -3.18
CA GLY A 60 4.80 -2.63 -2.56
C GLY A 60 6.08 -1.92 -2.10
N ALA A 61 6.98 -2.65 -1.46
CA ALA A 61 8.20 -2.12 -0.86
C ALA A 61 9.02 -1.20 -1.80
N SER A 62 9.23 0.05 -1.40
CA SER A 62 9.98 1.05 -2.17
C SER A 62 10.86 1.92 -1.27
N LEU A 63 11.34 3.05 -1.80
CA LEU A 63 12.10 4.04 -1.06
C LEU A 63 11.18 5.06 -0.39
N VAL A 64 11.62 5.61 0.74
CA VAL A 64 10.91 6.67 1.47
C VAL A 64 10.57 7.87 0.57
N VAL A 65 11.49 8.27 -0.31
CA VAL A 65 11.25 9.37 -1.26
C VAL A 65 10.12 9.07 -2.25
N THR A 66 9.98 7.82 -2.68
CA THR A 66 8.87 7.39 -3.56
C THR A 66 7.55 7.48 -2.82
N ALA A 67 7.51 7.01 -1.56
CA ALA A 67 6.31 7.09 -0.73
C ALA A 67 5.88 8.55 -0.50
N ILE A 68 6.83 9.48 -0.27
CA ILE A 68 6.55 10.91 -0.13
C ILE A 68 5.97 11.49 -1.43
N ALA A 69 6.62 11.25 -2.57
CA ALA A 69 6.16 11.77 -3.86
C ALA A 69 4.74 11.26 -4.19
N LYS A 70 4.49 9.95 -4.01
CA LYS A 70 3.17 9.35 -4.23
C LYS A 70 2.13 9.80 -3.21
N GLY A 71 2.54 10.11 -1.98
CA GLY A 71 1.66 10.71 -0.97
C GLY A 71 1.18 12.10 -1.38
N GLN A 72 2.06 12.93 -1.94
CA GLN A 72 1.70 14.26 -2.45
C GLN A 72 0.74 14.19 -3.64
N GLU A 73 1.01 13.31 -4.60
CA GLU A 73 0.10 13.07 -5.74
C GLU A 73 -1.28 12.60 -5.27
N CYS A 74 -1.32 11.64 -4.33
CA CYS A 74 -2.57 11.14 -3.74
C CYS A 74 -3.34 12.24 -2.99
N ALA A 75 -2.66 13.09 -2.22
CA ALA A 75 -3.30 14.20 -1.50
C ALA A 75 -4.01 15.19 -2.45
N LEU A 76 -3.42 15.48 -3.63
CA LEU A 76 -4.08 16.29 -4.65
C LEU A 76 -5.37 15.63 -5.16
N LYS A 77 -5.38 14.31 -5.34
CA LYS A 77 -6.57 13.56 -5.78
C LYS A 77 -7.66 13.50 -4.72
N VAL A 78 -7.29 13.32 -3.46
CA VAL A 78 -8.22 13.43 -2.33
C VAL A 78 -8.85 14.82 -2.30
N HIS A 79 -8.06 15.88 -2.48
CA HIS A 79 -8.57 17.26 -2.52
C HIS A 79 -9.54 17.50 -3.68
N GLU A 80 -9.20 17.04 -4.89
CA GLU A 80 -10.08 17.12 -6.06
C GLU A 80 -11.41 16.39 -5.82
N PHE A 81 -11.36 15.20 -5.20
CA PHE A 81 -12.54 14.43 -4.84
C PHE A 81 -13.44 15.17 -3.85
N LEU A 82 -12.86 15.72 -2.77
CA LEU A 82 -13.60 16.47 -1.76
C LEU A 82 -14.23 17.75 -2.33
N LYS A 83 -13.51 18.49 -3.18
CA LYS A 83 -14.05 19.68 -3.85
C LYS A 83 -15.27 19.40 -4.70
N LYS A 84 -15.30 18.27 -5.42
CA LYS A 84 -16.48 17.87 -6.22
C LYS A 84 -17.68 17.50 -5.35
N LYS A 85 -17.44 17.02 -4.13
CA LYS A 85 -18.49 16.65 -3.16
C LYS A 85 -19.06 17.87 -2.43
N THR A 86 -18.29 18.95 -2.30
CA THR A 86 -18.76 20.24 -1.82
C THR A 86 -19.54 20.96 -2.92
N ILE A 87 -20.81 20.59 -3.07
CA ILE A 87 -21.79 21.45 -3.73
C ILE A 87 -22.15 22.54 -2.72
N VAL A 88 -21.85 23.80 -3.08
CA VAL A 88 -22.48 24.98 -2.46
C VAL A 88 -23.83 25.19 -3.13
#